data_AF-A0A359E471-F1
#
_entry.id   AF-A0A359E471-F1
#
_cell.length_a   1.000
_cell.length_b   1.000
_cell.length_c   1.000
_cell.angle_alpha   90.00
_cell.angle_beta   90.00
_cell.angle_gamma   90.00
#
_symmetry.space_group_name_H-M   'P 1'
#
loop_
_entity.id
_entity.type
_entity.pdbx_description
1 polymer ?
#
loop_
_entity_poly.entity_id
_entity_poly.type
_entity_poly.pdbx_seq_one_letter_code
_entity_poly.pdbx_strand_id
1 'polypeptide(L)'
;AVYVFGKSGDEWTQQHQLMATNGKIGDGFGSSVSADGNFLIVGAPEMNGEQGAAFLFEKSGSGSWSQIAEFMLPEDSFESALG
;
A
#
# COMPACT_ATOMS: atom_id res chain seq x y z
N ALA A 1 6.70 -4.17 4.82
CA ALA A 1 5.41 -4.91 4.90
C ALA A 1 4.49 -4.19 5.89
N VAL A 2 3.18 -4.40 5.79
CA VAL A 2 2.19 -3.89 6.77
C VAL A 2 1.44 -5.06 7.38
N TYR A 3 1.13 -5.01 8.67
CA TYR A 3 0.41 -6.06 9.37
C TYR A 3 -0.91 -5.53 9.92
N VAL A 4 -2.00 -6.27 9.69
CA VAL A 4 -3.33 -5.94 10.20
C VAL A 4 -3.63 -6.84 11.38
N PHE A 5 -3.93 -6.23 12.53
CA PHE A 5 -4.33 -6.94 13.74
C PHE A 5 -5.82 -6.72 14.03
N GLY A 6 -6.49 -7.78 14.49
CA GLY A 6 -7.85 -7.73 15.00
C GLY A 6 -7.85 -7.87 16.52
N LYS A 7 -8.67 -7.08 17.21
CA LYS A 7 -8.85 -7.17 18.66
C LYS A 7 -10.08 -8.02 18.99
N SER A 8 -9.92 -9.02 19.85
CA SER A 8 -11.01 -9.81 20.42
C SER A 8 -10.87 -9.83 21.94
N GLY A 9 -11.79 -9.17 22.65
CA GLY A 9 -11.62 -8.89 24.08
C GLY A 9 -10.39 -8.01 24.32
N ASP A 10 -9.42 -8.54 25.07
CA ASP A 10 -8.13 -7.88 25.35
C ASP A 10 -6.96 -8.41 24.52
N GLU A 11 -7.20 -9.38 23.63
CA GLU A 11 -6.17 -9.98 22.79
C GLU A 11 -6.14 -9.33 21.40
N TRP A 12 -4.92 -9.02 20.93
CA TRP A 12 -4.66 -8.64 19.55
C TRP A 12 -4.05 -9.83 18.81
N THR A 13 -4.63 -10.17 17.66
CA THR A 13 -4.16 -11.27 16.82
C THR A 13 -3.86 -10.76 15.42
N GLN A 14 -2.73 -11.18 14.85
CA GLN A 14 -2.40 -10.84 13.46
C GLN A 14 -3.39 -11.55 12.54
N GLN A 15 -4.10 -10.78 11.74
CA GLN A 15 -5.11 -11.29 10.80
C GLN A 15 -4.53 -11.37 9.38
N HIS A 16 -3.76 -10.35 8.97
CA HIS A 16 -3.20 -10.28 7.63
C HIS A 16 -1.80 -9.68 7.64
N GLN A 17 -1.00 -10.10 6.66
CA GLN A 17 0.23 -9.43 6.25
C GLN A 17 0.00 -8.90 4.83
N LEU A 18 0.18 -7.60 4.65
CA LEU A 18 0.04 -6.92 3.38
C LEU A 18 1.43 -6.57 2.83
N MET A 19 1.60 -6.77 1.54
CA MET A 19 2.80 -6.45 0.77
C MET A 19 2.37 -5.78 -0.53
N ALA A 20 3.19 -4.86 -1.04
CA ALA A 20 3.01 -4.37 -2.41
C ALA A 20 3.18 -5.53 -3.40
N THR A 21 2.31 -5.58 -4.41
CA THR A 21 2.27 -6.64 -5.43
C THR A 21 3.61 -6.76 -6.19
N ASN A 22 4.28 -5.64 -6.45
CA ASN A 22 5.57 -5.53 -7.12
C ASN A 22 6.70 -5.06 -6.19
N GLY A 23 6.46 -5.09 -4.87
CA GLY A 23 7.39 -4.58 -3.87
C GLY A 23 8.66 -5.43 -3.74
N LYS A 24 9.79 -4.75 -3.61
CA LYS A 24 11.13 -5.33 -3.44
C LYS A 24 11.67 -4.99 -2.05
N ILE A 25 12.70 -5.74 -1.65
CA ILE A 25 13.48 -5.41 -0.44
C ILE A 25 14.13 -4.03 -0.67
N GLY A 26 13.93 -3.11 0.27
CA GLY A 26 14.45 -1.75 0.18
C GLY A 26 13.53 -0.73 -0.49
N ASP A 27 12.28 -1.08 -0.83
CA ASP A 27 11.32 -0.09 -1.35
C ASP A 27 10.65 0.75 -0.23
N GLY A 28 10.97 0.47 1.04
CA GLY A 28 10.35 1.16 2.17
C GLY A 28 8.84 0.92 2.32
N PHE A 29 8.27 -0.14 1.73
CA PHE A 29 6.83 -0.40 1.85
C PHE A 29 6.39 -0.56 3.32
N GLY A 30 5.45 0.28 3.74
CA GLY A 30 4.96 0.33 5.12
C GLY A 30 5.58 1.46 5.95
N SER A 31 6.43 2.32 5.37
CA SER A 31 6.99 3.49 6.06
C SER A 31 5.93 4.50 6.50
N SER A 32 4.77 4.53 5.84
CA SER A 32 3.61 5.30 6.26
C SER A 32 2.31 4.55 5.96
N VAL A 33 1.30 4.75 6.80
CA VAL A 33 -0.02 4.12 6.68
C VAL A 33 -1.10 5.13 7.03
N SER A 34 -2.16 5.16 6.23
CA SER A 34 -3.44 5.82 6.56
C SER A 34 -4.58 4.85 6.33
N ALA A 35 -5.61 4.91 7.16
CA ALA A 35 -6.78 4.03 7.07
C ALA A 35 -8.07 4.83 7.24
N ASP A 36 -9.06 4.51 6.40
CA ASP A 36 -10.41 5.07 6.49
C ASP A 36 -11.43 3.99 6.09
N GLY A 37 -12.29 3.59 7.03
CA GLY A 37 -13.26 2.52 6.82
C GLY A 37 -12.62 1.21 6.33
N ASN A 38 -12.96 0.83 5.10
CA ASN A 38 -12.44 -0.38 4.43
C ASN A 38 -11.21 -0.11 3.57
N PHE A 39 -10.69 1.12 3.54
CA PHE A 39 -9.55 1.51 2.73
C PHE A 39 -8.30 1.71 3.58
N LEU A 40 -7.16 1.36 3.01
CA LEU A 40 -5.84 1.55 3.61
C LEU A 40 -4.87 2.00 2.53
N ILE A 41 -4.20 3.13 2.73
CA ILE A 41 -3.12 3.60 1.86
C ILE A 41 -1.79 3.35 2.56
N VAL A 42 -0.85 2.71 1.85
CA VAL A 42 0.50 2.40 2.32
C VAL A 42 1.53 3.10 1.45
N GLY A 43 2.46 3.83 2.07
CA GLY A 43 3.60 4.43 1.36
C GLY A 43 4.80 3.49 1.23
N ALA A 44 5.53 3.63 0.13
CA ALA A 44 6.81 3.01 -0.17
C ALA A 44 7.77 4.07 -0.75
N PRO A 45 8.39 4.92 0.09
CA PRO A 45 9.10 6.11 -0.37
C PRO A 45 10.40 5.80 -1.13
N GLU A 46 10.98 4.62 -0.96
CA GLU A 46 12.27 4.25 -1.59
C GLU A 46 12.06 3.53 -2.93
N MET A 47 10.80 3.25 -3.30
CA MET A 47 10.47 2.54 -4.53
C MET A 47 11.00 3.26 -5.78
N ASN A 48 11.53 2.47 -6.72
CA ASN A 48 12.12 2.95 -7.97
C ASN A 48 13.22 4.00 -7.79
N GLY A 49 14.04 3.88 -6.73
CA GLY A 49 15.14 4.80 -6.47
C GLY A 49 14.65 6.14 -5.91
N GLU A 50 13.88 6.07 -4.82
CA GLU A 50 13.32 7.23 -4.09
C GLU A 50 12.26 8.04 -4.87
N GLN A 51 11.79 7.53 -6.03
CA GLN A 51 10.64 8.11 -6.73
C GLN A 51 9.38 8.02 -5.87
N GLY A 52 9.26 6.92 -5.11
CA GLY A 52 8.18 6.66 -4.18
C GLY A 52 6.91 6.17 -4.86
N ALA A 53 6.15 5.38 -4.11
CA ALA A 53 4.83 4.94 -4.50
C ALA A 53 3.88 4.91 -3.29
N ALA A 54 2.58 4.92 -3.57
CA ALA A 54 1.53 4.66 -2.61
C ALA A 54 0.59 3.55 -3.12
N PHE A 55 0.17 2.66 -2.23
CA PHE A 55 -0.63 1.50 -2.56
C PHE A 55 -1.96 1.56 -1.82
N LEU A 56 -3.07 1.47 -2.55
CA LEU A 56 -4.41 1.42 -1.97
C LEU A 56 -4.86 -0.03 -1.85
N PHE A 57 -5.23 -0.39 -0.63
CA PHE A 57 -5.86 -1.64 -0.30
C PHE A 57 -7.31 -1.41 0.08
N GLU A 58 -8.18 -2.31 -0.36
CA GLU A 58 -9.58 -2.38 0.04
C GLU A 58 -9.86 -3.68 0.78
N LYS A 59 -10.62 -3.58 1.86
CA LYS A 59 -11.14 -4.70 2.63
C LYS A 59 -12.50 -5.11 2.09
N SER A 60 -12.60 -6.36 1.65
CA SER A 60 -13.86 -6.96 1.25
C SER A 60 -14.83 -7.10 2.44
N GLY A 61 -16.12 -7.34 2.16
CA GLY A 61 -17.11 -7.64 3.19
C GLY A 61 -16.80 -8.90 4.03
N SER A 62 -16.00 -9.84 3.49
CA SER A 62 -15.51 -11.02 4.22
C SER A 62 -14.27 -10.74 5.08
N GLY A 63 -13.74 -9.52 5.03
CA GLY A 63 -12.59 -9.08 5.81
C GLY A 63 -11.23 -9.32 5.17
N SER A 64 -11.19 -9.78 3.92
CA SER A 64 -9.96 -9.99 3.16
C SER A 64 -9.50 -8.68 2.52
N TRP A 65 -8.19 -8.42 2.56
CA TRP A 65 -7.61 -7.24 1.93
C TRP A 65 -7.06 -7.55 0.54
N SER A 66 -7.17 -6.60 -0.38
CA SER A 66 -6.58 -6.68 -1.72
C SER A 66 -6.04 -5.33 -2.16
N GLN A 67 -4.88 -5.31 -2.81
CA GLN A 67 -4.37 -4.11 -3.47
C GLN A 67 -5.26 -3.83 -4.69
N ILE A 68 -5.86 -2.64 -4.73
CA ILE A 68 -6.77 -2.23 -5.82
C ILE A 68 -6.21 -1.10 -6.67
N ALA A 69 -5.20 -0.37 -6.18
CA ALA A 69 -4.48 0.62 -6.95
C ALA A 69 -3.03 0.78 -6.47
N GLU A 70 -2.22 1.29 -7.38
CA GLU A 70 -0.85 1.73 -7.14
C GLU A 70 -0.72 3.13 -7.75
N PHE A 71 -0.16 4.06 -6.97
CA PHE A 71 0.08 5.44 -7.35
C PHE A 71 1.57 5.67 -7.34
N MET A 72 2.14 5.84 -8.52
CA MET A 72 3.53 6.22 -8.72
C MET A 72 3.56 7.44 -9.64
N LEU A 73 4.68 8.17 -9.64
CA LEU A 73 4.88 9.18 -10.66
C LEU A 73 4.87 8.52 -12.05
N PRO A 74 4.17 9.07 -13.04
CA PRO A 74 4.26 8.56 -14.40
C PRO A 74 5.72 8.64 -14.85
N GLU A 75 6.27 7.53 -15.35
CA GLU A 75 7.68 7.48 -15.80
C GLU A 75 8.00 8.52 -16.89
N ASP A 76 7.00 8.99 -17.65
CA ASP A 76 7.16 9.99 -18.71
C ASP A 76 6.08 11.11 -18.64
N SER A 77 6.27 12.12 -17.78
CA SER A 77 5.47 13.36 -17.86
C SER A 77 6.12 14.48 -18.69
N PHE A 78 7.07 14.16 -19.56
CA PHE A 78 7.68 15.15 -20.47
C PHE A 78 7.27 15.06 -21.95
N GLU A 79 6.52 14.05 -22.41
CA GLU A 79 6.17 13.91 -23.84
C GLU A 79 4.70 13.47 -24.05
N SER A 80 3.74 14.40 -23.90
CA SER A 80 2.44 14.32 -24.61
C SER A 80 1.63 15.63 -24.58
N ALA A 81 2.30 16.78 -24.65
CA ALA A 81 1.63 18.07 -24.85
C ALA A 81 2.09 18.83 -26.11
N LEU A 82 2.90 18.20 -26.97
CA LEU A 82 3.19 18.68 -28.33
C LEU A 82 3.22 17.48 -29.28
N GLY A 83 2.06 17.21 -29.89
CA GLY A 83 1.87 16.23 -30.94
C GLY A 83 0.48 16.36 -31.52
#